data_AF-A0A5N7AQL8-F1
#
_entry.id   AF-A0A5N7AQL8-F1
#
_cell.length_a   1.000
_cell.length_b   1.000
_cell.length_c   1.000
_cell.angle_alpha   90.00
_cell.angle_beta   90.00
_cell.angle_gamma   90.00
#
_symmetry.space_group_name_H-M   'P 1'
#
loop_
_entity.id
_entity.type
_entity.pdbx_description
1 polymer ?
#
loop_
_entity_poly.entity_id
_entity_poly.type
_entity_poly.pdbx_seq_one_letter_code
_entity_poly.pdbx_strand_id
1 'polypeptide(L)'
;MTIALDMKTKIVTLVNKIWDAEQPVYAESQGSYQNLTNGHVLMQHGAVPKIEEFDENGALVMRAWFGYHGVTDTYRAYRFPWVGKPRTNPDVAACSGDGKMEVYVSWNGATDVQEWKVLGGTEEGKMKKVAVVPRNGFETRIVVDEVVEKVVVEAVGGVGAGRRSEVVTVGQSC
;
A
#
# COMPACT_ATOMS: atom_id res chain seq x y z
N MET A 1 7.71 25.65 -1.58
CA MET A 1 8.83 26.42 -2.15
C MET A 1 10.09 26.11 -1.37
N THR A 2 11.25 26.20 -2.00
CA THR A 2 12.56 26.11 -1.34
C THR A 2 13.33 27.41 -1.55
N ILE A 3 14.06 27.85 -0.54
CA ILE A 3 14.82 29.10 -0.54
C ILE A 3 16.25 28.84 -0.08
N ALA A 4 17.20 29.56 -0.66
CA ALA A 4 18.59 29.62 -0.21
C ALA A 4 18.78 30.86 0.66
N LEU A 5 19.43 30.68 1.82
CA LEU A 5 19.72 31.76 2.76
C LEU A 5 21.22 32.01 2.78
N ASP A 6 21.65 33.21 2.40
CA ASP A 6 22.99 33.71 2.71
C ASP A 6 22.93 34.53 3.99
N MET A 7 23.39 33.92 5.08
CA MET A 7 23.36 34.54 6.40
C MET A 7 24.40 35.66 6.60
N LYS A 8 25.44 35.74 5.75
CA LYS A 8 26.46 36.80 5.81
C LYS A 8 25.96 38.07 5.12
N THR A 9 25.46 37.92 3.89
CA THR A 9 24.96 39.05 3.09
C THR A 9 23.50 39.39 3.40
N LYS A 10 22.79 38.52 4.12
CA LYS A 10 21.35 38.61 4.41
C LYS A 10 20.49 38.57 3.14
N ILE A 11 20.94 37.84 2.13
CA ILE A 11 20.21 37.65 0.88
C ILE A 11 19.42 36.34 0.94
N VAL A 12 18.16 36.40 0.52
CA VAL A 12 17.29 35.24 0.32
C VAL A 12 17.06 35.08 -1.16
N THR A 13 17.33 33.88 -1.69
CA THR A 13 17.08 33.56 -3.11
C THR A 13 16.02 32.47 -3.19
N LEU A 14 14.99 32.68 -4.01
CA LEU A 14 14.04 31.63 -4.34
C LEU A 14 14.75 30.59 -5.21
N VAL A 15 14.78 29.34 -4.75
CA VAL A 15 15.42 28.24 -5.48
C VAL A 15 14.39 27.51 -6.33
N ASN A 16 13.26 27.13 -5.72
CA ASN A 16 12.21 26.40 -6.42
C ASN A 16 10.81 26.74 -5.89
N LYS A 17 9.82 26.75 -6.78
CA LYS A 17 8.40 26.87 -6.46
C LYS A 17 7.63 25.78 -7.20
N ILE A 18 7.28 24.74 -6.47
CA ILE A 18 6.44 23.64 -6.95
C ILE A 18 5.02 23.87 -6.43
N TRP A 19 4.03 23.68 -7.31
CA TRP A 19 2.61 23.69 -7.01
C TRP A 19 1.85 23.09 -8.20
N ASP A 20 0.65 22.58 -7.93
CA ASP A 20 -0.26 22.11 -8.97
C ASP A 20 -0.97 23.30 -9.63
N ALA A 21 -0.55 23.62 -10.86
CA ALA A 21 -1.09 24.75 -11.61
C ALA A 21 -2.51 24.55 -12.13
N GLU A 22 -2.92 23.29 -12.31
CA GLU A 22 -4.24 22.95 -12.82
C GLU A 22 -5.31 23.01 -11.73
N GLN A 23 -4.94 22.62 -10.50
CA GLN A 23 -5.81 22.72 -9.32
C GLN A 23 -5.10 23.44 -8.18
N PRO A 24 -4.93 24.78 -8.28
CA PRO A 24 -4.32 25.57 -7.23
C PRO A 24 -5.02 25.34 -5.90
N VAL A 25 -4.20 25.17 -4.86
CA VAL A 25 -4.70 25.00 -3.49
C VAL A 25 -4.32 26.22 -2.66
N TYR A 26 -5.31 26.78 -1.99
CA TYR A 26 -5.14 27.76 -0.94
C TYR A 26 -5.64 27.14 0.36
N ALA A 27 -4.70 26.75 1.21
CA ALA A 27 -4.99 26.19 2.53
C ALA A 27 -4.84 27.29 3.58
N GLU A 28 -5.93 27.60 4.29
CA GLU A 28 -5.96 28.67 5.30
C GLU A 28 -5.14 28.36 6.55
N SER A 29 -4.88 27.08 6.82
CA SER A 29 -4.11 26.64 7.97
C SER A 29 -3.47 25.27 7.75
N GLN A 30 -2.53 24.93 8.63
CA GLN A 30 -1.86 23.63 8.69
C GLN A 30 -1.04 23.35 7.42
N GLY A 31 -0.82 22.07 7.11
CA GLY A 31 -0.07 21.66 5.93
C GLY A 31 1.36 21.28 6.24
N SER A 32 1.96 20.55 5.31
CA SER A 32 3.34 20.09 5.44
C SER A 32 4.03 19.95 4.09
N TYR A 33 5.35 20.05 4.16
CA TYR A 33 6.27 19.90 3.04
C TYR A 33 7.38 18.95 3.47
N GLN A 34 7.52 17.82 2.80
CA GLN A 34 8.52 16.80 3.12
C GLN A 34 9.35 16.48 1.87
N ASN A 35 10.66 16.72 1.94
CA ASN A 35 11.60 16.17 0.95
C ASN A 35 11.71 14.65 1.15
N LEU A 36 11.60 13.90 0.06
CA LEU A 36 11.76 12.45 0.05
C LEU A 36 13.17 12.07 -0.41
N THR A 37 13.62 10.87 -0.05
CA THR A 37 14.99 10.40 -0.32
C THR A 37 15.29 10.14 -1.79
N ASN A 38 14.27 10.08 -2.63
CA ASN A 38 14.36 9.91 -4.08
C ASN A 38 14.24 11.23 -4.85
N GLY A 39 14.40 12.38 -4.19
CA GLY A 39 14.32 13.69 -4.84
C GLY A 39 12.89 14.22 -5.02
N HIS A 40 11.87 13.40 -4.79
CA HIS A 40 10.48 13.85 -4.76
C HIS A 40 10.20 14.73 -3.54
N VAL A 41 9.06 15.41 -3.60
CA VAL A 41 8.50 16.22 -2.52
C VAL A 41 7.08 15.76 -2.27
N LEU A 42 6.77 15.42 -1.03
CA LEU A 42 5.38 15.27 -0.58
C LEU A 42 4.89 16.60 -0.01
N MET A 43 3.81 17.11 -0.58
CA MET A 43 3.09 18.31 -0.12
C MET A 43 1.70 17.91 0.37
N GLN A 44 1.34 18.35 1.56
CA GLN A 44 -0.01 18.15 2.10
C GLN A 44 -0.62 19.50 2.46
N HIS A 45 -1.89 19.67 2.08
CA HIS A 45 -2.54 20.98 1.99
C HIS A 45 -3.43 21.34 3.18
N GLY A 46 -3.08 20.88 4.38
CA GLY A 46 -3.71 21.25 5.66
C GLY A 46 -5.22 21.06 5.69
N ALA A 47 -5.90 22.20 5.84
CA ALA A 47 -7.36 22.35 5.80
C ALA A 47 -8.02 21.85 4.51
N VAL A 48 -7.26 21.73 3.41
CA VAL A 48 -7.72 21.09 2.18
C VAL A 48 -7.26 19.63 2.22
N PRO A 49 -8.19 18.65 2.20
CA PRO A 49 -7.87 17.23 2.38
C PRO A 49 -7.27 16.59 1.12
N LYS A 50 -6.15 17.16 0.67
CA LYS A 50 -5.41 16.83 -0.54
C LYS A 50 -3.93 16.64 -0.19
N ILE A 51 -3.35 15.54 -0.67
CA ILE A 51 -1.92 15.23 -0.59
C ILE A 51 -1.40 15.06 -2.02
N GLU A 52 -0.25 15.64 -2.31
CA GLU A 52 0.40 15.60 -3.62
C GLU A 52 1.86 15.21 -3.49
N GLU A 53 2.34 14.37 -4.41
CA GLU A 53 3.76 14.10 -4.58
C GLU A 53 4.23 14.66 -5.90
N PHE A 54 5.31 15.42 -5.86
CA PHE A 54 5.95 16.01 -7.02
C PHE A 54 7.34 15.42 -7.23
N ASP A 55 7.74 15.25 -8.49
CA ASP A 55 9.10 14.84 -8.82
C ASP A 55 10.14 15.93 -8.78
N GLU A 56 11.39 15.52 -8.99
CA GLU A 56 12.56 16.39 -8.97
C GLU A 56 12.47 17.53 -10.01
N ASN A 57 11.66 17.34 -11.06
CA ASN A 57 11.37 18.34 -12.09
C ASN A 57 10.10 19.15 -11.78
N GLY A 58 9.42 18.86 -10.67
CA GLY A 58 8.19 19.51 -10.24
C GLY A 58 6.92 18.96 -10.89
N ALA A 59 6.96 17.81 -11.57
CA ALA A 59 5.77 17.19 -12.13
C ALA A 59 4.97 16.46 -11.05
N LEU A 60 3.64 16.55 -11.11
CA LEU A 60 2.74 15.86 -10.18
C LEU A 60 2.69 14.37 -10.53
N VAL A 61 3.17 13.51 -9.62
CA VAL A 61 3.23 12.04 -9.81
C VAL A 61 2.23 11.28 -8.95
N MET A 62 1.68 11.93 -7.92
CA MET A 62 0.59 11.38 -7.10
C MET A 62 -0.32 12.49 -6.62
N ARG A 63 -1.63 12.24 -6.62
CA ARG A 63 -2.62 13.05 -5.91
C ARG A 63 -3.57 12.12 -5.15
N ALA A 64 -3.81 12.40 -3.89
CA ALA A 64 -4.82 11.72 -3.08
C ALA A 64 -5.72 12.74 -2.40
N TRP A 65 -7.03 12.57 -2.60
CA TRP A 65 -8.07 13.20 -1.79
C TRP A 65 -8.52 12.20 -0.72
N PHE A 66 -8.60 12.64 0.54
CA PHE A 66 -8.98 11.77 1.65
C PHE A 66 -10.20 12.28 2.43
N GLY A 67 -10.91 13.24 1.85
CA GLY A 67 -12.14 13.80 2.41
C GLY A 67 -12.65 14.97 1.58
N TYR A 68 -13.71 15.61 2.07
CA TYR A 68 -14.28 16.81 1.48
C TYR A 68 -13.73 18.06 2.17
N HIS A 69 -13.42 19.08 1.38
CA HIS A 69 -12.99 20.37 1.90
C HIS A 69 -14.05 20.97 2.84
N GLY A 70 -13.60 21.54 3.97
CA GLY A 70 -14.48 22.08 5.02
C GLY A 70 -15.09 21.02 5.95
N VAL A 71 -14.86 19.73 5.69
CA VAL A 71 -15.33 18.62 6.55
C VAL A 71 -14.16 17.88 7.18
N THR A 72 -13.10 17.66 6.39
CA THR A 72 -11.91 16.91 6.81
C THR A 72 -10.68 17.77 6.61
N ASP A 73 -9.85 17.86 7.63
CA ASP A 73 -8.52 18.45 7.58
C ASP A 73 -7.47 17.45 8.08
N THR A 74 -6.20 17.80 7.89
CA THR A 74 -5.12 17.13 8.62
C THR A 74 -3.98 18.08 8.88
N TYR A 75 -3.43 18.00 10.09
CA TYR A 75 -2.34 18.86 10.53
C TYR A 75 -1.08 18.65 9.67
N ARG A 76 -0.69 17.39 9.45
CA ARG A 76 0.47 16.98 8.64
C ARG A 76 0.26 15.60 8.03
N ALA A 77 0.93 15.34 6.92
CA ALA A 77 1.13 13.99 6.38
C ALA A 77 2.62 13.70 6.21
N TYR A 78 2.96 12.42 6.27
CA TYR A 78 4.33 11.97 6.06
C TYR A 78 4.37 10.69 5.23
N ARG A 79 5.45 10.56 4.45
CA ARG A 79 5.80 9.34 3.73
C ARG A 79 7.17 8.87 4.17
N PHE A 80 7.22 7.64 4.66
CA PHE A 80 8.46 6.97 5.06
C PHE A 80 8.41 5.52 4.62
N PRO A 81 9.58 4.90 4.33
CA PRO A 81 9.64 3.46 4.23
C PRO A 81 9.26 2.87 5.59
N TRP A 82 8.35 1.89 5.60
CA TRP A 82 7.97 1.19 6.82
C TRP A 82 7.70 -0.28 6.54
N VAL A 83 8.10 -1.12 7.49
CA VAL A 83 7.81 -2.56 7.49
C VAL A 83 6.71 -2.83 8.50
N GLY A 84 5.55 -3.23 8.00
CA GLY A 84 4.40 -3.55 8.80
C GLY A 84 4.45 -4.98 9.32
N LYS A 85 4.17 -5.14 10.62
CA LYS A 85 4.29 -6.41 11.35
C LYS A 85 2.97 -6.73 12.06
N PRO A 86 1.90 -7.06 11.31
CA PRO A 86 0.61 -7.35 11.89
C PRO A 86 0.68 -8.59 12.79
N ARG A 87 -0.12 -8.59 13.87
CA ARG A 87 -0.22 -9.72 14.80
C ARG A 87 -1.23 -10.77 14.36
N THR A 88 -2.11 -10.43 13.42
CA THR A 88 -3.09 -11.33 12.83
C THR A 88 -2.45 -12.28 11.81
N ASN A 89 -3.21 -13.29 11.39
CA ASN A 89 -2.89 -14.14 10.25
C ASN A 89 -3.40 -13.48 8.95
N PRO A 90 -2.92 -13.89 7.77
CA PRO A 90 -3.53 -13.54 6.50
C PRO A 90 -4.99 -14.03 6.44
N ASP A 91 -5.86 -13.20 5.88
CA ASP A 91 -7.25 -13.54 5.59
C ASP A 91 -7.34 -14.17 4.20
N VAL A 92 -8.12 -15.24 4.08
CA VAL A 92 -8.25 -16.03 2.85
C VAL A 92 -9.72 -16.30 2.54
N ALA A 93 -10.09 -16.14 1.27
CA ALA A 93 -11.32 -16.68 0.71
C ALA A 93 -10.98 -17.60 -0.47
N ALA A 94 -11.71 -18.71 -0.60
CA ALA A 94 -11.49 -19.65 -1.69
C ALA A 94 -12.80 -20.20 -2.23
N CYS A 95 -12.91 -20.25 -3.55
CA CYS A 95 -14.07 -20.75 -4.25
C CYS A 95 -13.67 -21.53 -5.50
N SER A 96 -14.56 -22.36 -6.01
CA SER A 96 -14.35 -23.14 -7.23
C SER A 96 -15.39 -22.78 -8.29
N GLY A 97 -14.96 -22.74 -9.54
CA GLY A 97 -15.78 -22.42 -10.71
C GLY A 97 -15.08 -22.84 -12.00
N ASP A 98 -15.82 -23.32 -12.99
CA ASP A 98 -15.30 -23.73 -14.30
C ASP A 98 -14.10 -24.72 -14.24
N GLY A 99 -14.13 -25.63 -13.27
CA GLY A 99 -13.06 -26.61 -13.05
C GLY A 99 -11.77 -26.05 -12.47
N LYS A 100 -11.77 -24.79 -12.04
CA LYS A 100 -10.63 -24.12 -11.39
C LYS A 100 -11.00 -23.66 -9.98
N MET A 101 -9.97 -23.40 -9.18
CA MET A 101 -10.11 -22.80 -7.87
C MET A 101 -9.51 -21.39 -7.88
N GLU A 102 -10.22 -20.45 -7.29
CA GLU A 102 -9.74 -19.11 -7.02
C GLU A 102 -9.48 -18.95 -5.53
N VAL A 103 -8.31 -18.42 -5.19
CA VAL A 103 -7.92 -18.11 -3.82
C VAL A 103 -7.60 -16.63 -3.76
N TYR A 104 -8.27 -15.92 -2.87
CA TYR A 104 -8.03 -14.52 -2.55
C TYR A 104 -7.32 -14.48 -1.20
N VAL A 105 -6.20 -13.78 -1.14
CA VAL A 105 -5.46 -13.59 0.10
C VAL A 105 -5.13 -12.13 0.30
N SER A 106 -5.41 -11.62 1.50
CA SER A 106 -5.00 -10.29 1.94
C SER A 106 -4.45 -10.35 3.36
N TRP A 107 -3.54 -9.44 3.70
CA TRP A 107 -3.03 -9.37 5.07
C TRP A 107 -2.82 -7.92 5.46
N ASN A 108 -3.84 -7.37 6.12
CA ASN A 108 -3.86 -5.96 6.45
C ASN A 108 -2.67 -5.59 7.36
N GLY A 109 -1.93 -4.57 6.94
CA GLY A 109 -0.75 -4.08 7.64
C GLY A 109 0.54 -4.87 7.36
N ALA A 110 0.54 -5.98 6.62
CA ALA A 110 1.78 -6.62 6.18
C ALA A 110 2.32 -5.92 4.92
N THR A 111 3.57 -5.47 4.94
CA THR A 111 4.14 -4.68 3.81
C THR A 111 5.31 -5.35 3.09
N ASP A 112 5.90 -6.40 3.67
CA ASP A 112 7.13 -7.03 3.18
C ASP A 112 6.95 -8.48 2.71
N VAL A 113 5.71 -8.95 2.58
CA VAL A 113 5.39 -10.23 1.94
C VAL A 113 5.78 -10.16 0.46
N GLN A 114 6.55 -11.16 0.00
CA GLN A 114 7.03 -11.25 -1.38
C GLN A 114 6.14 -12.16 -2.22
N GLU A 115 5.78 -13.32 -1.68
CA GLU A 115 4.97 -14.32 -2.37
C GLU A 115 3.97 -14.97 -1.41
N TRP A 116 2.94 -15.57 -1.99
CA TRP A 116 1.95 -16.40 -1.32
C TRP A 116 2.11 -17.84 -1.77
N LYS A 117 2.33 -18.75 -0.80
CA LYS A 117 2.36 -20.19 -1.04
C LYS A 117 1.01 -20.79 -0.64
N VAL A 118 0.28 -21.32 -1.61
CA VAL A 118 -1.00 -21.98 -1.40
C VAL A 118 -0.75 -23.46 -1.15
N LEU A 119 -1.24 -23.95 -0.02
CA LEU A 119 -1.28 -25.36 0.37
C LEU A 119 -2.72 -25.85 0.24
N GLY A 120 -2.92 -27.02 -0.36
CA GLY A 120 -4.24 -27.59 -0.63
C GLY A 120 -4.33 -29.07 -0.29
N GLY A 121 -5.49 -29.52 0.19
CA GLY A 121 -5.75 -30.92 0.53
C GLY A 121 -7.11 -31.15 1.17
N THR A 122 -7.32 -32.31 1.77
CA THR A 122 -8.56 -32.68 2.49
C THR A 122 -8.42 -32.51 4.01
N GLU A 123 -7.20 -32.69 4.54
CA GLU A 123 -6.84 -32.60 5.95
C GLU A 123 -5.64 -31.66 6.13
N GLU A 124 -5.63 -30.88 7.22
CA GLU A 124 -4.58 -29.89 7.52
C GLU A 124 -3.16 -30.49 7.56
N GLY A 125 -3.01 -31.72 8.08
CA GLY A 125 -1.72 -32.41 8.16
C GLY A 125 -1.23 -33.06 6.85
N LYS A 126 -2.04 -33.03 5.78
CA LYS A 126 -1.74 -33.68 4.49
C LYS A 126 -1.84 -32.73 3.30
N MET A 127 -1.77 -31.42 3.55
CA MET A 127 -1.82 -30.43 2.48
C MET A 127 -0.52 -30.42 1.68
N LYS A 128 -0.64 -30.39 0.34
CA LYS A 128 0.48 -30.24 -0.59
C LYS A 128 0.49 -28.83 -1.17
N LYS A 129 1.66 -28.37 -1.59
CA LYS A 129 1.78 -27.11 -2.33
C LYS A 129 1.03 -27.21 -3.66
N VAL A 130 0.09 -26.31 -3.89
CA VAL A 130 -0.66 -26.20 -5.15
C VAL A 130 -0.23 -25.01 -5.99
N ALA A 131 0.20 -23.90 -5.36
CA ALA A 131 0.68 -22.72 -6.06
C ALA A 131 1.69 -21.91 -5.23
N VAL A 132 2.52 -21.13 -5.91
CA VAL A 132 3.32 -20.02 -5.34
C VAL A 132 3.21 -18.86 -6.31
N VAL A 133 2.76 -17.71 -5.83
CA VAL A 133 2.60 -16.52 -6.68
C VAL A 133 3.12 -15.27 -5.99
N PRO A 134 3.71 -14.32 -6.74
CA PRO A 134 4.10 -13.03 -6.19
C PRO A 134 2.89 -12.27 -5.62
N ARG A 135 3.10 -11.57 -4.51
CA ARG A 135 2.13 -10.58 -4.01
C ARG A 135 2.02 -9.44 -5.02
N ASN A 136 0.80 -9.04 -5.37
CA ASN A 136 0.54 -8.03 -6.39
C ASN A 136 -0.37 -6.86 -5.93
N GLY A 137 -0.48 -6.60 -4.64
CA GLY A 137 -1.29 -5.50 -4.11
C GLY A 137 -1.67 -5.67 -2.64
N PHE A 138 -2.79 -5.06 -2.25
CA PHE A 138 -3.41 -5.32 -0.95
C PHE A 138 -3.96 -6.75 -0.86
N GLU A 139 -4.76 -7.14 -1.86
CA GLU A 139 -5.27 -8.49 -2.05
C GLU A 139 -4.66 -9.11 -3.30
N THR A 140 -4.31 -10.39 -3.22
CA THR A 140 -3.79 -11.15 -4.35
C THR A 140 -4.78 -12.25 -4.70
N ARG A 141 -5.27 -12.20 -5.95
CA ARG A 141 -6.08 -13.26 -6.55
C ARG A 141 -5.18 -14.30 -7.20
N ILE A 142 -5.39 -15.56 -6.85
CA ILE A 142 -4.60 -16.72 -7.28
C ILE A 142 -5.54 -17.70 -7.96
N VAL A 143 -5.26 -18.05 -9.21
CA VAL A 143 -6.03 -19.06 -9.95
C VAL A 143 -5.22 -20.36 -9.96
N VAL A 144 -5.85 -21.46 -9.57
CA VAL A 144 -5.25 -22.79 -9.46
C VAL A 144 -6.07 -23.76 -10.32
N ASP A 145 -5.42 -24.51 -11.21
CA ASP A 145 -6.09 -25.46 -12.10
C ASP A 145 -6.58 -26.73 -11.38
N GLU A 146 -6.04 -27.02 -10.19
CA GLU A 146 -6.49 -28.10 -9.32
C GLU A 146 -7.49 -27.56 -8.27
N VAL A 147 -8.69 -28.14 -8.24
CA VAL A 147 -9.67 -27.89 -7.18
C VAL A 147 -9.43 -28.84 -6.02
N VAL A 148 -9.18 -28.29 -4.84
CA VAL A 148 -9.04 -29.02 -3.57
C VAL A 148 -10.18 -28.66 -2.62
N GLU A 149 -10.38 -29.46 -1.57
CA GLU A 149 -11.46 -29.22 -0.61
C GLU A 149 -11.12 -28.09 0.37
N LYS A 150 -9.87 -28.03 0.83
CA LYS A 150 -9.41 -27.04 1.81
C LYS A 150 -8.09 -26.44 1.38
N VAL A 151 -7.89 -25.18 1.75
CA VAL A 151 -6.68 -24.41 1.50
C VAL A 151 -6.15 -23.73 2.76
N VAL A 152 -4.83 -23.55 2.79
CA VAL A 152 -4.11 -22.67 3.70
C VAL A 152 -3.13 -21.85 2.88
N VAL A 153 -3.00 -20.56 3.16
CA VAL A 153 -2.02 -19.70 2.48
C VAL A 153 -0.93 -19.30 3.45
N GLU A 154 0.32 -19.51 3.05
CA GLU A 154 1.52 -19.17 3.80
C GLU A 154 2.21 -17.95 3.18
N ALA A 155 2.56 -16.97 4.01
CA ALA A 155 3.37 -15.83 3.61
C ALA A 155 4.82 -16.26 3.38
N VAL A 156 5.41 -15.84 2.25
CA VAL A 156 6.82 -16.07 1.92
C VAL A 156 7.55 -14.74 1.85
N GLY A 157 8.71 -14.68 2.51
CA GLY A 157 9.52 -13.47 2.63
C GLY A 157 9.01 -12.52 3.72
N GLY A 158 9.85 -11.53 4.04
CA GLY A 158 9.55 -10.55 5.08
C GLY A 158 9.57 -11.11 6.51
N VAL A 159 9.20 -10.28 7.48
CA VAL A 159 9.18 -10.62 8.90
C VAL A 159 8.05 -11.61 9.23
N GLY A 160 7.02 -11.68 8.38
CA GLY A 160 5.92 -12.62 8.48
C GLY A 160 6.16 -13.98 7.84
N ALA A 161 7.35 -14.25 7.30
CA ALA A 161 7.64 -15.49 6.57
C ALA A 161 7.26 -16.75 7.38
N GLY A 162 6.52 -17.65 6.76
CA GLY A 162 6.03 -18.88 7.37
C GLY A 162 4.72 -18.73 8.16
N ARG A 163 4.20 -17.51 8.35
CA ARG A 163 2.87 -17.32 8.93
C ARG A 163 1.80 -17.80 7.96
N ARG A 164 0.82 -18.51 8.49
CA ARG A 164 -0.27 -19.15 7.74
C ARG A 164 -1.61 -18.53 8.08
N SER A 165 -2.51 -18.52 7.11
CA SER A 165 -3.94 -18.30 7.33
C SER A 165 -4.55 -19.42 8.18
N GLU A 166 -5.79 -19.22 8.62
CA GLU A 166 -6.64 -20.34 9.03
C GLU A 166 -6.91 -21.27 7.84
N VAL A 167 -7.36 -22.49 8.14
CA VAL A 167 -7.83 -23.45 7.12
C VAL A 167 -9.16 -22.97 6.56
N VAL A 168 -9.25 -22.81 5.24
CA VAL A 168 -10.46 -22.38 4.53
C VAL A 168 -11.00 -23.51 3.67
N THR A 169 -12.28 -23.86 3.85
CA THR A 169 -12.98 -24.77 2.95
C THR A 169 -13.36 -24.05 1.66
N VAL A 170 -13.09 -24.67 0.52
CA VAL A 170 -13.36 -24.09 -0.80
C VAL A 170 -14.87 -24.12 -1.07
N GLY A 171 -15.46 -22.94 -1.24
CA GLY A 171 -16.88 -22.78 -1.52
C GLY A 171 -17.24 -22.92 -3.01
N GLN A 172 -18.54 -22.80 -3.31
CA GLN A 172 -19.03 -22.70 -4.70
C GLN A 172 -18.94 -21.29 -5.27
N SER A 173 -18.77 -20.27 -4.43
CA SER A 173 -18.64 -18.87 -4.83
C SER A 173 -17.80 -18.08 -3.82
N CYS A 174 -17.09 -17.09 -4.35
CA CYS A 174 -16.60 -15.92 -3.65
C CYS A 174 -17.59 -14.78 -4.00
#